data_AF-A0A7X7H7S3-F1
#
_entry.id   AF-A0A7X7H7S3-F1
#
_cell.length_a   1.000
_cell.length_b   1.000
_cell.length_c   1.000
_cell.angle_alpha   90.00
_cell.angle_beta   90.00
_cell.angle_gamma   90.00
#
_symmetry.space_group_name_H-M   'P 1'
#
loop_
_entity.id
_entity.type
_entity.pdbx_description
1 polymer ?
#
loop_
_entity_poly.entity_id
_entity_poly.type
_entity_poly.pdbx_seq_one_letter_code
_entity_poly.pdbx_strand_id
1 'polypeptide(L)' 'MKRVLKRGFDIVFSLFLIILLLPLLLIIALLVYFKLGSPIFFTQPRPGLNGRPFKMYKF' A
#
# COMPACT_ATOMS: atom_id res chain seq x y z
N MET A 1 2.04 25.84 -4.34
CA MET A 1 3.38 25.25 -4.04
C MET A 1 3.34 24.06 -3.06
N LYS A 2 2.70 24.16 -1.88
CA LYS A 2 2.71 23.09 -0.86
C LYS A 2 2.24 21.70 -1.33
N ARG A 3 1.22 21.64 -2.21
CA ARG A 3 0.64 20.35 -2.65
C ARG A 3 1.54 19.56 -3.61
N VAL A 4 2.24 20.23 -4.52
CA VAL A 4 3.15 19.58 -5.48
C VAL A 4 4.36 19.03 -4.74
N LEU A 5 4.96 19.82 -3.83
CA LEU A 5 6.07 19.35 -2.99
C LEU A 5 5.67 18.18 -2.10
N LYS A 6 4.50 18.27 -1.43
CA LYS A 6 3.95 17.16 -0.64
C LYS A 6 3.77 15.91 -1.49
N ARG A 7 3.21 16.03 -2.70
CA ARG A 7 3.01 14.89 -3.59
C ARG A 7 4.33 14.26 -4.03
N GLY A 8 5.35 15.07 -4.32
CA GLY A 8 6.70 14.59 -4.63
C GLY A 8 7.29 13.81 -3.45
N PHE A 9 7.22 14.37 -2.25
CA PHE A 9 7.65 13.69 -1.03
C PHE A 9 6.90 12.38 -0.79
N ASP A 10 5.56 12.39 -0.87
CA ASP A 10 4.73 11.21 -0.68
C ASP A 10 5.13 10.06 -1.63
N ILE A 11 5.47 10.37 -2.89
CA ILE A 11 5.87 9.37 -3.88
C ILE A 11 7.27 8.83 -3.60
N VAL A 12 8.26 9.71 -3.41
CA VAL A 12 9.66 9.31 -3.21
C VAL A 12 9.82 8.53 -1.90
N PHE A 13 9.20 9.02 -0.81
CA PHE A 13 9.30 8.39 0.50
C PHE A 13 8.56 7.06 0.55
N SER A 14 7.37 6.95 -0.05
CA SER A 14 6.64 5.68 -0.11
C SER A 14 7.37 4.64 -0.96
N LEU A 15 7.96 5.03 -2.10
CA LEU A 15 8.76 4.12 -2.93
C LEU A 15 9.99 3.62 -2.17
N PHE A 16 10.69 4.52 -1.47
CA PHE A 16 11.83 4.15 -0.62
C PHE A 16 11.42 3.12 0.45
N LEU A 17 10.33 3.37 1.16
CA LEU A 17 9.84 2.44 2.18
C LEU A 17 9.40 1.09 1.60
N ILE A 18 8.77 1.07 0.42
CA ILE A 18 8.38 -0.18 -0.24
C ILE A 18 9.62 -1.02 -0.56
N ILE A 19 10.68 -0.41 -1.11
CA ILE A 19 11.92 -1.13 -1.44
C ILE A 19 12.60 -1.62 -0.16
N LEU A 20 12.70 -0.75 0.86
CA LEU A 20 13.33 -1.09 2.14
C LEU A 20 12.61 -2.23 2.85
N LEU A 21 11.28 -2.25 2.83
CA LEU A 21 10.45 -3.25 3.50
C LEU A 21 10.10 -4.44 2.61
N LEU A 22 10.51 -4.46 1.34
CA LEU A 22 10.17 -5.51 0.37
C LEU A 22 10.43 -6.94 0.89
N PRO A 23 11.60 -7.29 1.47
CA PRO A 23 11.83 -8.65 1.96
C PRO A 23 10.85 -9.03 3.09
N LEU A 24 10.52 -8.11 3.99
CA LEU A 24 9.54 -8.34 5.04
C LEU A 24 8.13 -8.52 4.47
N LEU A 25 7.73 -7.67 3.52
CA LEU A 25 6.42 -7.76 2.86
C LEU A 25 6.26 -9.08 2.10
N LEU A 26 7.32 -9.59 1.49
CA LEU A 26 7.32 -10.91 0.82
C LEU A 26 7.15 -12.06 1.82
N ILE A 27 7.84 -12.00 2.98
CA ILE A 27 7.67 -13.02 4.03
C ILE A 27 6.22 -13.02 4.53
N ILE A 28 5.64 -11.85 4.79
CA ILE A 28 4.24 -11.73 5.21
C ILE A 28 3.30 -12.26 4.13
N ALA A 29 3.52 -11.91 2.86
CA ALA A 29 2.72 -12.39 1.72
C ALA A 29 2.72 -13.92 1.64
N LEU A 30 3.88 -14.56 1.82
CA LEU A 30 3.99 -16.02 1.84
C LEU A 30 3.25 -16.63 3.02
N LEU A 31 3.39 -16.06 4.23
CA LEU A 31 2.69 -16.53 5.42
C LEU A 31 1.16 -16.45 5.24
N VAL A 32 0.66 -15.35 4.70
CA VAL A 32 -0.77 -15.19 4.38
C VAL A 32 -1.21 -16.24 3.38
N TYR A 33 -0.44 -16.44 2.31
CA TYR A 33 -0.76 -17.45 1.29
C TYR A 33 -0.85 -18.87 1.87
N PHE A 34 0.11 -19.27 2.71
CA PHE A 34 0.11 -20.61 3.30
C PHE A 34 -0.93 -20.80 4.41
N LYS A 35 -1.35 -19.74 5.11
CA LYS A 35 -2.30 -19.84 6.24
C LYS A 35 -3.75 -19.59 5.84
N LEU A 36 -3.99 -18.61 4.96
CA LEU A 36 -5.33 -18.15 4.57
C LEU A 36 -5.65 -18.47 3.10
N GLY A 37 -4.66 -18.84 2.30
CA GLY A 37 -4.84 -19.12 0.87
C GLY A 37 -4.78 -17.86 0.01
N SER A 38 -5.55 -17.86 -1.07
CA SER A 38 -5.63 -16.75 -2.02
C SER A 38 -6.98 -16.04 -1.89
N PRO A 39 -7.06 -14.70 -2.03
CA PRO A 39 -5.99 -13.77 -2.41
C PRO A 39 -5.12 -13.27 -1.24
N ILE A 40 -3.84 -12.98 -1.51
CA ILE A 40 -2.90 -12.38 -0.54
C ILE A 40 -3.32 -10.95 -0.18
N PHE A 41 -3.89 -10.22 -1.13
CA PHE A 41 -4.33 -8.84 -0.90
C PHE A 41 -5.85 -8.73 -0.90
N PHE A 42 -6.38 -8.09 0.14
CA PHE A 42 -7.76 -7.66 0.22
C PHE A 42 -7.86 -6.16 -0.05
N THR A 43 -8.98 -5.74 -0.64
CA THR A 43 -9.24 -4.32 -0.87
C THR A 43 -10.50 -3.86 -0.16
N GLN A 44 -10.42 -2.71 0.51
CA GLN A 44 -11.56 -2.06 1.14
C GLN A 44 -11.75 -0.67 0.51
N PRO A 45 -12.94 -0.32 -0.01
CA PRO A 45 -13.20 1.03 -0.50
C PRO A 45 -13.15 2.03 0.66
N ARG A 46 -12.49 3.16 0.45
CA ARG A 46 -12.43 4.27 1.41
C ARG A 46 -12.70 5.60 0.71
N PRO A 47 -13.40 6.55 1.36
CA PRO A 47 -13.52 7.91 0.85
C PRO A 47 -12.14 8.52 0.68
N GLY A 48 -11.83 9.01 -0.53
CA GLY A 48 -10.57 9.64 -0.86
C GLY A 48 -10.70 11.14 -1.05
N LEU A 49 -9.73 11.70 -1.77
CA LEU A 49 -9.68 13.12 -2.09
C LEU A 49 -10.96 13.57 -2.80
N ASN A 50 -11.60 14.63 -2.28
CA ASN A 50 -12.85 15.19 -2.79
C ASN A 50 -13.99 14.16 -2.87
N GLY A 51 -14.04 13.21 -1.92
CA GLY A 51 -15.07 12.19 -1.86
C GLY A 51 -14.95 11.08 -2.91
N ARG A 52 -13.91 11.11 -3.77
CA ARG A 52 -13.68 10.05 -4.76
C ARG A 52 -13.20 8.80 -4.03
N PRO A 53 -13.93 7.67 -4.07
CA PRO A 53 -13.50 6.47 -3.37
C PRO A 53 -12.23 5.89 -3.99
N PHE A 54 -11.37 5.31 -3.15
CA PHE A 54 -10.20 4.55 -3.59
C PHE A 54 -10.14 3.21 -2.88
N LYS A 55 -9.47 2.23 -3.51
CA LYS A 55 -9.25 0.90 -2.93
C LYS A 55 -8.02 0.95 -2.02
N MET A 56 -8.23 0.69 -0.73
CA MET A 56 -7.15 0.49 0.23
C MET A 56 -6.76 -0.99 0.23
N TYR A 57 -5.53 -1.30 -0.19
CA TYR A 57 -4.95 -2.64 -0.15
C TYR A 57 -4.49 -3.01 1.26
N LYS A 58 -4.73 -4.27 1.64
CA LYS A 58 -4.35 -4.88 2.91
C LYS A 58 -3.90 -6.32 2.66
N PHE A 59 -3.09 -6.88 3.56
CA PHE A 59 -2.85 -8.31 3.67
C PHE A 59 -4.01 -9.03 4.36
#